data_AF-A0A7S1HX85-F1
#
_entry.id   AF-A0A7S1HX85-F1
#
_cell.length_a   1.000
_cell.length_b   1.000
_cell.length_c   1.000
_cell.angle_alpha   90.00
_cell.angle_beta   90.00
_cell.angle_gamma   90.00
#
_symmetry.space_group_name_H-M   'P 1'
#
loop_
_entity.id
_entity.type
_entity.pdbx_description
1 polymer ?
#
loop_
_entity_poly.entity_id
_entity_poly.type
_entity_poly.pdbx_seq_one_letter_code
_entity_poly.pdbx_strand_id
1 'polypeptide(L)'
;ARDRYESLWANGEVPFHWGCHYSTMGSVVYYLVRIEPYTTWARKLHGRGGQLDIADRLFRSVQATWEGVTSGNMADVKELVPEMYLVPELLTNENHVDLGVQQDGTVVGDVALPPWAKGCPVRFTQIMRKALEGEHVSAHLHEWIDLVFGACQQGPMAEAALNVFHPLT
;
A
#
# COMPACT_ATOMS: atom_id res chain seq x y z
N ALA A 1 7.59 -0.57 -16.41
CA ALA A 1 8.09 0.74 -15.95
C ALA A 1 9.03 1.37 -16.97
N ARG A 2 10.18 0.73 -17.26
CA ARG A 2 11.16 1.20 -18.25
C ARG A 2 10.55 1.46 -19.64
N ASP A 3 9.85 0.48 -20.20
CA ASP A 3 9.24 0.60 -21.54
C ASP A 3 8.23 1.76 -21.63
N ARG A 4 7.49 2.03 -20.55
CA ARG A 4 6.57 3.18 -20.47
C ARG A 4 7.34 4.49 -20.52
N TYR A 5 8.38 4.63 -19.70
CA TYR A 5 9.22 5.82 -19.66
C TYR A 5 9.83 6.10 -21.03
N GLU A 6 10.41 5.08 -21.66
CA GLU A 6 11.04 5.18 -22.98
C GLU A 6 10.03 5.52 -24.08
N SER A 7 8.82 4.94 -24.04
CA SER A 7 7.75 5.26 -24.98
C SER A 7 7.27 6.70 -24.85
N LEU A 8 7.09 7.22 -23.63
CA LEU A 8 6.66 8.60 -23.40
C LEU A 8 7.73 9.58 -23.90
N TRP A 9 8.99 9.29 -23.59
CA TRP A 9 10.13 10.08 -24.08
C TRP A 9 10.17 10.13 -25.61
N ALA A 10 10.02 8.97 -26.27
CA ALA A 10 10.01 8.88 -27.73
C ALA A 10 8.85 9.67 -28.38
N ASN A 11 7.73 9.79 -27.67
CA ASN A 11 6.56 10.55 -28.11
C ASN A 11 6.67 12.06 -27.82
N GLY A 12 7.74 12.52 -27.17
CA GLY A 12 7.89 13.92 -26.75
C GLY A 12 7.02 14.31 -25.55
N GLU A 13 6.48 13.34 -24.82
CA GLU A 13 5.72 13.54 -23.59
C GLU A 13 6.66 13.59 -22.37
N VAL A 14 6.19 14.13 -21.25
CA VAL A 14 6.98 14.11 -19.99
C VAL A 14 7.06 12.66 -19.49
N PRO A 15 8.25 12.04 -19.44
CA PRO A 15 8.36 10.62 -19.14
C PRO A 15 8.24 10.36 -17.64
N PHE A 16 7.61 9.23 -17.29
CA PHE A 16 7.52 8.75 -15.92
C PHE A 16 7.44 7.23 -15.89
N HIS A 17 7.89 6.62 -14.79
CA HIS A 17 7.78 5.19 -14.55
C HIS A 17 6.40 4.81 -14.01
N TRP A 18 5.90 5.60 -13.06
CA TRP A 18 4.72 5.27 -12.26
C TRP A 18 3.66 6.37 -12.38
N GLY A 19 2.45 5.97 -12.81
CA GLY A 19 1.31 6.89 -12.95
C GLY A 19 0.54 7.13 -11.64
N CYS A 20 0.91 6.42 -10.59
CA CYS A 20 0.31 6.50 -9.26
C CYS A 20 1.43 6.68 -8.23
N HIS A 21 1.14 7.43 -7.17
CA HIS A 21 2.10 7.65 -6.08
C HIS A 21 2.08 6.49 -5.08
N TYR A 22 3.22 6.21 -4.45
CA TYR A 22 3.35 5.20 -3.39
C TYR A 22 2.64 5.59 -2.08
N SER A 23 2.37 6.88 -1.88
CA SER A 23 1.66 7.39 -0.71
C SER A 23 0.53 8.32 -1.14
N THR A 24 -0.70 7.91 -0.87
CA THR A 24 -1.90 8.69 -1.15
C THR A 24 -2.89 8.58 0.00
N MET A 25 -3.81 9.54 0.12
CA MET A 25 -4.93 9.41 1.06
C MET A 25 -5.70 8.10 0.85
N GLY A 26 -5.86 7.67 -0.41
CA GLY A 26 -6.46 6.39 -0.77
C GLY A 26 -5.73 5.19 -0.16
N SER A 27 -4.39 5.17 -0.22
CA SER A 27 -3.59 4.09 0.40
C SER A 27 -3.72 4.05 1.93
N VAL A 28 -3.78 5.22 2.58
CA VAL A 28 -3.93 5.29 4.05
C VAL A 28 -5.30 4.75 4.47
N VAL A 29 -6.38 5.23 3.84
CA VAL A 29 -7.74 4.74 4.17
C VAL A 29 -7.93 3.28 3.78
N TYR A 30 -7.24 2.79 2.74
CA TYR A 30 -7.24 1.38 2.37
C TYR A 30 -6.72 0.50 3.53
N TYR A 31 -5.55 0.81 4.09
CA TYR A 31 -4.99 0.02 5.20
C TYR A 31 -5.78 0.18 6.49
N LEU A 32 -6.30 1.38 6.76
CA LEU A 32 -6.92 1.73 8.04
C LEU A 32 -8.46 1.64 8.05
N VAL A 33 -9.08 1.07 7.02
CA VAL A 33 -10.55 1.05 6.82
C VAL A 33 -11.36 0.47 7.99
N ARG A 34 -10.72 -0.24 8.93
CA ARG A 34 -11.36 -0.85 10.12
C ARG A 34 -11.31 0.03 11.37
N ILE A 35 -10.53 1.12 11.35
CA ILE A 35 -10.33 2.02 12.49
C ILE A 35 -10.99 3.37 12.19
N GLU A 36 -11.76 3.90 13.12
CA GLU A 36 -12.23 5.29 13.03
C GLU A 36 -11.09 6.28 13.39
N PRO A 37 -10.98 7.44 12.72
CA PRO A 37 -11.94 8.03 11.78
C PRO A 37 -11.77 7.57 10.31
N TYR A 38 -10.87 6.65 10.02
CA TYR A 38 -10.52 6.26 8.64
C TYR A 38 -11.64 5.52 7.93
N THR A 39 -12.45 4.73 8.63
CA THR A 39 -13.68 4.14 8.10
C THR A 39 -14.62 5.23 7.57
N THR A 40 -14.84 6.30 8.36
CA THR A 40 -15.64 7.45 7.93
C THR A 40 -15.04 8.15 6.71
N TRP A 41 -13.71 8.29 6.65
CA TRP A 41 -13.04 8.89 5.49
C TRP A 41 -13.11 8.02 4.23
N ALA A 42 -12.96 6.70 4.37
CA ALA A 42 -13.11 5.75 3.27
C ALA A 42 -14.51 5.85 2.63
N ARG A 43 -15.57 5.92 3.45
CA ARG A 43 -16.94 6.13 2.97
C ARG A 43 -17.12 7.42 2.18
N LYS A 44 -16.49 8.50 2.63
CA LYS A 44 -16.52 9.81 1.94
C LYS A 44 -15.73 9.80 0.65
N LEU A 45 -14.62 9.05 0.59
CA LEU A 45 -13.75 8.99 -0.58
C LEU A 45 -14.37 8.15 -1.71
N HIS A 46 -14.93 6.99 -1.39
CA HIS A 46 -15.40 6.03 -2.40
C HIS A 46 -16.88 6.20 -2.78
N GLY A 47 -17.71 6.75 -1.90
CA GLY A 47 -19.15 6.76 -2.09
C GLY A 47 -19.72 8.10 -2.57
N ARG A 48 -20.38 8.11 -3.74
CA ARG A 48 -21.62 8.90 -3.87
C ARG A 48 -22.66 8.22 -2.98
N GLY A 49 -22.88 8.73 -1.77
CA GLY A 49 -23.84 8.16 -0.81
C GLY A 49 -23.24 7.45 0.40
N GLY A 50 -21.93 7.59 0.68
CA GLY A 50 -21.32 7.16 1.94
C GLY A 50 -21.08 5.65 2.08
N GLN A 51 -21.04 4.90 0.98
CA GLN A 51 -20.66 3.49 0.96
C GLN A 51 -19.15 3.30 0.84
N LEU A 52 -18.64 2.17 1.35
CA LEU A 52 -17.26 1.75 1.16
C LEU A 52 -17.03 1.23 -0.27
N ASP A 53 -15.76 1.03 -0.63
CA ASP A 53 -15.40 0.41 -1.90
C ASP A 53 -15.89 -1.05 -1.98
N ILE A 54 -15.88 -1.65 -3.18
CA ILE A 54 -16.24 -3.05 -3.36
C ILE A 54 -15.29 -3.96 -2.55
N ALA A 55 -15.85 -5.01 -1.97
CA ALA A 55 -15.16 -5.92 -1.06
C ALA A 55 -13.82 -6.45 -1.60
N ASP A 56 -13.75 -6.80 -2.88
CA ASP A 56 -12.53 -7.31 -3.51
C ASP A 56 -11.38 -6.30 -3.60
N ARG A 57 -11.69 -4.99 -3.54
CA ARG A 57 -10.70 -3.91 -3.55
C ARG A 57 -10.31 -3.42 -2.16
N LEU A 58 -10.90 -3.97 -1.09
CA LEU A 58 -10.55 -3.60 0.28
C LEU A 58 -9.28 -4.33 0.75
N PHE A 59 -8.67 -3.79 1.81
CA PHE A 59 -7.56 -4.47 2.49
C PHE A 59 -8.08 -5.71 3.23
N ARG A 60 -8.09 -6.86 2.54
CA ARG A 60 -8.65 -8.12 3.05
C ARG A 60 -7.62 -9.17 3.41
N SER A 61 -6.40 -9.08 2.86
CA SER A 61 -5.35 -10.08 3.04
C SER A 61 -3.99 -9.44 2.83
N VAL A 62 -3.06 -9.65 3.77
CA VAL A 62 -1.68 -9.16 3.63
C VAL A 62 -1.02 -9.77 2.39
N GLN A 63 -1.26 -11.07 2.14
CA GLN A 63 -0.70 -11.76 0.98
C GLN A 63 -1.27 -11.22 -0.33
N ALA A 64 -2.59 -11.06 -0.43
CA ALA A 64 -3.21 -10.54 -1.65
C ALA A 64 -2.76 -9.11 -1.95
N THR A 65 -2.59 -8.27 -0.92
CA THR A 65 -2.08 -6.91 -1.07
C THR A 65 -0.63 -6.91 -1.55
N TRP A 66 0.22 -7.77 -0.97
CA TRP A 66 1.62 -7.94 -1.40
C TRP A 66 1.70 -8.38 -2.86
N GLU A 67 0.95 -9.42 -3.24
CA GLU A 67 0.88 -9.90 -4.62
C GLU A 67 0.38 -8.79 -5.56
N GLY A 68 -0.61 -8.01 -5.15
CA GLY A 68 -1.13 -6.88 -5.92
C GLY A 68 -0.07 -5.84 -6.28
N VAL A 69 0.83 -5.49 -5.34
CA VAL A 69 1.89 -4.51 -5.59
C VAL A 69 3.11 -5.10 -6.30
N THR A 70 3.41 -6.39 -6.11
CA THR A 70 4.61 -7.01 -6.70
C THR A 70 4.38 -7.63 -8.08
N SER A 71 3.13 -7.94 -8.46
CA SER A 71 2.83 -8.68 -9.71
C SER A 71 2.91 -7.84 -10.99
N GLY A 72 3.65 -6.73 -10.97
CA GLY A 72 3.81 -5.85 -12.13
C GLY A 72 2.60 -4.95 -12.44
N ASN A 73 1.65 -4.82 -11.51
CA ASN A 73 0.57 -3.86 -11.63
C ASN A 73 1.10 -2.43 -11.50
N MET A 74 1.29 -1.78 -12.65
CA MET A 74 1.80 -0.40 -12.69
C MET A 74 0.84 0.66 -12.11
N ALA A 75 -0.37 0.26 -11.70
CA ALA A 75 -1.35 1.12 -11.05
C ALA A 75 -1.42 0.94 -9.53
N ASP A 76 -0.68 -0.02 -8.96
CA ASP A 76 -0.64 -0.26 -7.51
C ASP A 76 0.81 -0.39 -7.03
N VAL A 77 1.38 0.75 -6.64
CA VAL A 77 2.77 0.89 -6.16
C VAL A 77 2.82 1.41 -4.72
N LYS A 78 1.72 1.23 -3.97
CA LYS A 78 1.58 1.78 -2.63
C LYS A 78 2.60 1.17 -1.67
N GLU A 79 3.22 2.02 -0.87
CA GLU A 79 4.10 1.63 0.23
C GLU A 79 3.28 1.41 1.52
N LEU A 80 3.91 0.81 2.53
CA LEU A 80 3.26 0.54 3.81
C LEU A 80 3.10 1.82 4.64
N VAL A 81 2.05 1.84 5.47
CA VAL A 81 1.84 2.88 6.49
C VAL A 81 2.51 2.49 7.82
N PRO A 82 2.94 3.47 8.66
CA PRO A 82 3.60 3.19 9.94
C PRO A 82 2.79 2.28 10.88
N GLU A 83 1.46 2.37 10.83
CA GLU A 83 0.53 1.60 11.65
C GLU A 83 0.72 0.08 11.48
N MET A 84 1.20 -0.39 10.32
CA MET A 84 1.53 -1.81 10.09
C MET A 84 2.59 -2.36 11.05
N TYR A 85 3.40 -1.49 11.65
CA TYR A 85 4.45 -1.83 12.62
C TYR A 85 4.04 -1.51 14.08
N LEU A 86 2.90 -0.85 14.27
CA LEU A 86 2.52 -0.23 15.54
C LEU A 86 1.13 -0.63 16.07
N VAL A 87 0.13 -0.76 15.19
CA VAL A 87 -1.30 -0.80 15.54
C VAL A 87 -1.91 -2.13 15.07
N PRO A 88 -1.92 -3.19 15.89
CA PRO A 88 -2.51 -4.48 15.50
C PRO A 88 -4.01 -4.41 15.22
N GLU A 89 -4.72 -3.43 15.79
CA GLU A 89 -6.16 -3.22 15.66
C GLU A 89 -6.59 -2.98 14.21
N LEU A 90 -5.69 -2.52 13.33
CA LEU A 90 -6.02 -2.28 11.92
C LEU A 90 -6.32 -3.59 11.17
N LEU A 91 -5.87 -4.71 11.71
CA LEU A 91 -6.02 -6.05 11.13
C LEU A 91 -7.31 -6.75 11.59
N THR A 92 -8.04 -6.17 12.53
CA THR A 92 -9.25 -6.74 13.14
C THR A 92 -10.44 -5.84 12.90
N ASN A 93 -11.59 -6.43 12.58
CA ASN A 93 -12.84 -5.73 12.40
C ASN A 93 -13.64 -5.68 13.72
N GLU A 94 -13.03 -5.12 14.77
CA GLU A 94 -13.64 -5.02 16.12
C GLU A 94 -14.91 -4.18 16.12
N ASN A 95 -14.99 -3.17 15.25
CA ASN A 95 -16.14 -2.29 15.11
C ASN A 95 -17.28 -2.90 14.29
N HIS A 96 -17.14 -4.16 13.84
CA HIS A 96 -18.11 -4.86 12.99
C HIS A 96 -18.55 -4.02 11.79
N VAL A 97 -17.60 -3.35 11.14
CA VAL A 97 -17.84 -2.57 9.93
C VAL A 97 -18.35 -3.53 8.84
N ASP A 98 -19.43 -3.14 8.15
CA ASP A 98 -19.87 -3.85 6.95
C ASP A 98 -18.90 -3.55 5.80
N LEU A 99 -18.00 -4.49 5.54
CA LEU A 99 -16.99 -4.44 4.47
C LEU A 99 -17.45 -5.18 3.21
N GLY A 100 -18.70 -5.66 3.20
CA GLY A 100 -19.29 -6.36 2.06
C GLY A 100 -18.81 -7.80 1.87
N VAL A 101 -19.16 -8.34 0.70
CA VAL A 101 -18.91 -9.73 0.31
C VAL A 101 -18.17 -9.73 -1.02
N GLN A 102 -17.09 -10.49 -1.08
CA GLN A 102 -16.31 -10.70 -2.29
C GLN A 102 -17.12 -11.43 -3.38
N GLN A 103 -16.66 -11.36 -4.62
CA GLN A 103 -17.27 -12.07 -5.75
C GLN A 103 -17.34 -13.59 -5.56
N ASP A 104 -16.42 -14.17 -4.78
CA ASP A 104 -16.40 -15.59 -4.45
C ASP A 104 -17.37 -15.98 -3.30
N GLY A 105 -18.10 -15.01 -2.74
CA GLY A 105 -19.02 -15.19 -1.62
C GLY A 105 -18.38 -15.04 -0.24
N THR A 106 -17.07 -14.79 -0.16
CA THR A 106 -16.37 -14.59 1.11
C THR A 106 -16.75 -13.25 1.73
N VAL A 107 -17.24 -13.27 2.97
CA VAL A 107 -17.53 -12.05 3.74
C VAL A 107 -16.22 -11.42 4.19
N VAL A 108 -16.04 -10.12 3.95
CA VAL A 108 -14.84 -9.41 4.40
C VAL A 108 -15.00 -9.02 5.87
N GLY A 109 -14.08 -9.49 6.70
CA GLY A 109 -14.03 -9.20 8.14
C GLY A 109 -12.61 -8.82 8.55
N ASP A 110 -12.01 -9.60 9.44
CA ASP A 110 -10.60 -9.47 9.80
C ASP A 110 -9.69 -9.65 8.58
N VAL A 111 -8.51 -9.04 8.62
CA VAL A 111 -7.50 -9.19 7.57
C VAL A 111 -6.91 -10.59 7.65
N ALA A 112 -6.90 -11.31 6.52
CA ALA A 112 -6.21 -12.60 6.44
C ALA A 112 -4.70 -12.41 6.63
N LEU A 113 -4.18 -13.02 7.69
CA LEU A 113 -2.78 -12.90 8.10
C LEU A 113 -1.93 -14.04 7.53
N PRO A 114 -0.62 -13.83 7.32
CA PRO A 114 0.30 -14.89 6.94
C PRO A 114 0.36 -16.03 7.98
N PRO A 115 0.68 -17.28 7.59
CA PRO A 115 0.70 -18.43 8.50
C PRO A 115 1.60 -18.25 9.73
N TRP A 116 2.72 -17.53 9.61
CA TRP A 116 3.66 -17.29 10.70
C TRP A 116 3.07 -16.40 11.83
N ALA A 117 2.03 -15.62 11.52
CA ALA A 117 1.29 -14.83 12.49
C ALA A 117 0.29 -15.66 13.30
N LYS A 118 0.00 -16.90 12.89
CA LYS A 118 -0.89 -17.84 13.61
C LYS A 118 -2.26 -17.23 13.95
N GLY A 119 -2.80 -16.42 13.06
CA GLY A 119 -4.08 -15.72 13.26
C GLY A 119 -4.06 -14.65 14.37
N CYS A 120 -2.87 -14.21 14.84
CA CYS A 120 -2.73 -13.22 15.91
C CYS A 120 -2.22 -11.88 15.35
N PRO A 121 -3.06 -10.83 15.30
CA PRO A 121 -2.68 -9.46 14.87
C PRO A 121 -1.51 -8.86 15.64
N VAL A 122 -1.49 -9.07 16.96
CA VAL A 122 -0.40 -8.59 17.83
C VAL A 122 0.92 -9.27 17.45
N ARG A 123 0.89 -10.58 17.21
CA ARG A 123 2.07 -11.34 16.75
C ARG A 123 2.53 -10.87 15.37
N PHE A 124 1.60 -10.61 14.45
CA PHE A 124 1.91 -10.02 13.14
C PHE A 124 2.72 -8.73 13.30
N THR A 125 2.16 -7.78 14.05
CA THR A 125 2.72 -6.45 14.26
C THR A 125 4.09 -6.50 14.96
N GLN A 126 4.23 -7.38 15.96
CA GLN A 126 5.50 -7.58 16.66
C GLN A 126 6.61 -8.12 15.73
N ILE A 127 6.28 -9.05 14.83
CA ILE A 127 7.25 -9.59 13.87
C ILE A 127 7.59 -8.55 12.81
N MET A 128 6.61 -7.80 12.30
CA MET A 128 6.85 -6.68 11.38
C MET A 128 7.82 -5.66 11.99
N ARG A 129 7.60 -5.27 13.27
CA ARG A 129 8.50 -4.36 13.97
C ARG A 129 9.90 -4.95 14.14
N LYS A 130 10.01 -6.23 14.54
CA LYS A 130 11.33 -6.89 14.65
C LYS A 130 12.07 -6.97 13.32
N ALA A 131 11.35 -7.14 12.21
CA ALA A 131 11.94 -7.12 10.87
C ALA A 131 12.47 -5.73 10.52
N LEU A 132 11.68 -4.67 10.79
CA LEU A 132 12.07 -3.27 10.59
C LEU A 132 13.32 -2.89 11.40
N GLU A 133 13.41 -3.34 12.66
CA GLU A 133 14.56 -3.10 13.54
C GLU A 133 15.71 -4.12 13.34
N GLY A 134 15.61 -4.98 12.33
CA GLY A 134 16.61 -6.01 12.06
C GLY A 134 17.89 -5.46 11.43
N GLU A 135 18.98 -6.23 11.54
CA GLU A 135 20.29 -5.86 10.98
C GLU A 135 20.22 -5.61 9.46
N HIS A 136 19.48 -6.43 8.72
CA HIS A 136 19.32 -6.27 7.28
C HIS A 136 18.67 -4.92 6.94
N VAL A 137 17.57 -4.57 7.60
CA VAL A 137 16.91 -3.29 7.34
C VAL A 137 17.80 -2.14 7.81
N SER A 138 18.45 -2.23 8.98
CA SER A 138 19.38 -1.20 9.45
C SER A 138 20.53 -0.95 8.48
N ALA A 139 21.06 -2.01 7.85
CA ALA A 139 22.12 -1.91 6.86
C ALA A 139 21.67 -1.27 5.54
N HIS A 140 20.39 -1.39 5.15
CA HIS A 140 19.89 -1.00 3.83
C HIS A 140 18.83 0.11 3.83
N LEU A 141 18.32 0.54 5.00
CA LEU A 141 17.23 1.51 5.10
C LEU A 141 17.59 2.85 4.43
N HIS A 142 18.87 3.22 4.46
CA HIS A 142 19.37 4.41 3.80
C HIS A 142 19.15 4.40 2.27
N GLU A 143 19.14 3.23 1.63
CA GLU A 143 18.86 3.09 0.20
C GLU A 143 17.39 3.41 -0.11
N TRP A 144 16.47 2.97 0.76
CA TRP A 144 15.06 3.35 0.66
C TRP A 144 14.86 4.85 0.94
N ILE A 145 15.58 5.40 1.92
CA ILE A 145 15.56 6.85 2.20
C ILE A 145 16.03 7.63 0.97
N ASP A 146 17.06 7.15 0.25
CA ASP A 146 17.52 7.80 -0.97
C ASP A 146 16.47 7.84 -2.07
N LEU A 147 15.62 6.80 -2.19
CA LEU A 147 14.49 6.78 -3.12
C LEU A 147 13.40 7.79 -2.73
N VAL A 148 13.05 7.86 -1.44
CA VAL A 148 11.89 8.64 -0.99
C VAL A 148 12.23 10.11 -0.72
N PHE A 149 13.41 10.39 -0.15
CA PHE A 149 13.79 11.70 0.36
C PHE A 149 15.18 12.18 -0.09
N GLY A 150 16.01 11.29 -0.65
CA GLY A 150 17.41 11.58 -0.94
C GLY A 150 17.73 11.73 -2.42
N ALA A 151 18.94 11.30 -2.80
CA ALA A 151 19.51 11.59 -4.12
C ALA A 151 18.78 10.89 -5.28
N CYS A 152 18.07 9.80 -5.01
CA CYS A 152 17.31 9.04 -6.01
C CYS A 152 15.84 9.48 -6.11
N GLN A 153 15.44 10.58 -5.46
CA GLN A 153 14.07 11.10 -5.54
C GLN A 153 13.78 11.76 -6.91
N GLN A 154 14.75 12.46 -7.49
CA GLN A 154 14.59 13.21 -8.74
C GLN A 154 15.84 13.13 -9.63
N GLY A 155 15.69 13.55 -10.89
CA GLY A 155 16.80 13.65 -11.85
C GLY A 155 17.35 12.30 -12.32
N PRO A 156 18.58 12.27 -12.86
CA PRO A 156 19.13 11.07 -13.50
C PRO A 156 19.26 9.85 -12.58
N MET A 157 19.45 10.06 -11.27
CA MET A 157 19.51 8.96 -10.30
C MET A 157 18.14 8.30 -10.10
N ALA A 158 17.07 9.09 -10.07
CA ALA A 158 15.70 8.56 -10.05
C ALA A 158 15.37 7.79 -11.33
N GLU A 159 15.85 8.27 -12.49
CA GLU A 159 15.67 7.56 -13.76
C GLU A 159 16.35 6.19 -13.75
N ALA A 160 17.62 6.14 -13.32
CA ALA A 160 18.38 4.90 -13.20
C ALA A 160 17.73 3.91 -12.22
N ALA A 161 17.15 4.41 -11.13
CA ALA A 161 16.48 3.62 -10.09
C ALA A 161 15.03 3.23 -10.42
N LEU A 162 14.49 3.61 -11.58
CA LEU A 162 13.07 3.44 -11.94
C LEU A 162 12.12 4.13 -10.94
N ASN A 163 12.48 5.29 -10.42
CA ASN A 163 11.80 5.99 -9.32
C ASN A 163 11.19 7.33 -9.75
N VAL A 164 10.72 7.43 -11.01
CA VAL A 164 10.14 8.67 -11.55
C VAL A 164 8.62 8.55 -11.54
N PHE A 165 7.97 9.38 -10.73
CA PHE A 165 6.51 9.45 -10.63
C PHE A 165 5.95 10.49 -11.59
N HIS A 166 4.66 10.38 -11.91
CA HIS A 166 3.98 11.36 -12.74
C HIS A 166 4.08 12.77 -12.10
N PRO A 167 4.31 13.86 -12.86
CA PRO A 167 4.51 15.20 -12.28
C PRO A 167 3.36 15.77 -11.46
N LEU A 168 2.15 15.22 -11.65
CA LEU A 168 0.93 15.59 -10.93
C LEU A 168 0.58 14.65 -9.77
N THR A 169 1.45 13.68 -9.46
CA THR A 169 1.27 12.77 -8.32
C THR A 169 2.12 13.18 -7.14
#